data_AF-A0A969SH38-F1
#
_entry.id   AF-A0A969SH38-F1
#
_cell.length_a   1.000
_cell.length_b   1.000
_cell.length_c   1.000
_cell.angle_alpha   90.00
_cell.angle_beta   90.00
_cell.angle_gamma   90.00
#
_symmetry.space_group_name_H-M   'P 1'
#
loop_
_entity.id
_entity.type
_entity.pdbx_description
1 polymer ?
#
loop_
_entity_poly.entity_id
_entity_poly.type
_entity_poly.pdbx_seq_one_letter_code
_entity_poly.pdbx_strand_id
1 'polypeptide(L)'
;MESSPRFVEKSGDRAWAVGINEFMFHRFAHQANPNVLPGMTMNRWGSHIDRTQTWWLNAGAAWFKYLSRGAYLLQSGVPVSDLLVFVGDGSPNGVVRRNEFEPNIPKGTNFDCVNADVLINRIKAENGELVLPEGTRYKALVLSSSDQMKFSTVKRLHELAQKGILIIGQKPQELRGYQHTPQQQAEFQKMVQDIWSKPTTIKHFNWTEIFKIKISMPIVPLKTLRILILPIENR
;
A
#
# COMPACT_ATOMS: atom_id res chain seq x y z
N MET A 1 -28.09 -6.87 12.90
CA MET A 1 -26.72 -6.83 13.45
C MET A 1 -26.60 -5.59 14.30
N GLU A 2 -26.07 -5.73 15.51
CA GLU A 2 -25.79 -4.62 16.41
C GLU A 2 -24.71 -3.72 15.78
N SER A 3 -25.03 -2.46 15.48
CA SER A 3 -24.11 -1.48 14.89
C SER A 3 -23.85 -0.36 15.90
N SER A 4 -22.79 -0.49 16.70
CA SER A 4 -22.32 0.54 17.63
C SER A 4 -20.86 0.92 17.33
N PRO A 5 -20.38 2.09 17.78
CA PRO A 5 -18.99 2.52 17.61
C PRO A 5 -17.96 1.44 18.00
N ARG A 6 -18.21 0.70 19.09
CA ARG A 6 -17.34 -0.39 19.55
C ARG A 6 -17.20 -1.54 18.54
N PHE A 7 -18.26 -1.85 17.80
CA PHE A 7 -18.21 -2.92 16.81
C PHE A 7 -17.40 -2.54 15.57
N VAL A 8 -17.40 -1.25 15.20
CA VAL A 8 -16.70 -0.76 13.99
C VAL A 8 -15.26 -0.31 14.26
N GLU A 9 -14.88 -0.11 15.53
CA GLU A 9 -13.54 0.30 15.96
C GLU A 9 -12.44 -0.58 15.35
N LYS A 10 -12.53 -1.91 15.52
CA LYS A 10 -11.52 -2.85 14.97
C LYS A 10 -11.39 -2.80 13.44
N SER A 11 -12.51 -2.59 12.75
CA SER A 11 -12.52 -2.46 11.29
C SER A 11 -11.92 -1.12 10.84
N GLY A 12 -12.18 -0.05 11.59
CA GLY A 12 -11.57 1.27 11.40
C GLY A 12 -10.06 1.27 11.65
N ASP A 13 -9.61 0.65 12.74
CA ASP A 13 -8.19 0.50 13.07
C ASP A 13 -7.45 -0.28 11.98
N ARG A 14 -8.06 -1.35 11.47
CA ARG A 14 -7.51 -2.10 10.35
C ARG A 14 -7.44 -1.26 9.07
N ALA A 15 -8.46 -0.44 8.80
CA ALA A 15 -8.47 0.47 7.66
C ALA A 15 -7.34 1.51 7.75
N TRP A 16 -7.10 2.08 8.94
CA TRP A 16 -5.96 2.96 9.20
C TRP A 16 -4.62 2.26 9.01
N ALA A 17 -4.49 1.02 9.50
CA ALA A 17 -3.26 0.24 9.36
C ALA A 17 -2.89 -0.08 7.89
N VAL A 18 -3.86 -0.07 6.97
CA VAL A 18 -3.62 -0.24 5.53
C VAL A 18 -3.54 1.08 4.76
N GLY A 19 -3.59 2.23 5.45
CA GLY A 19 -3.34 3.55 4.88
C GLY A 19 -4.58 4.40 4.58
N ILE A 20 -5.79 3.96 4.93
CA ILE A 20 -6.96 4.85 4.86
C ILE A 20 -6.76 5.97 5.89
N ASN A 21 -7.01 7.22 5.48
CA ASN A 21 -6.85 8.39 6.35
C ASN A 21 -8.09 9.30 6.35
N GLU A 22 -9.13 8.95 5.62
CA GLU A 22 -10.43 9.61 5.64
C GLU A 22 -11.55 8.57 5.49
N PHE A 23 -12.59 8.69 6.31
CA PHE A 23 -13.74 7.79 6.25
C PHE A 23 -14.96 8.49 5.66
N MET A 24 -15.53 7.88 4.63
CA MET A 24 -16.88 8.18 4.17
C MET A 24 -17.83 7.09 4.67
N PHE A 25 -18.81 7.49 5.48
CA PHE A 25 -19.76 6.53 6.01
C PHE A 25 -20.77 6.13 4.94
N HIS A 26 -20.80 4.84 4.63
CA HIS A 26 -21.95 4.21 4.02
C HIS A 26 -22.87 3.75 5.17
N ARG A 27 -23.90 4.50 5.57
CA ARG A 27 -24.56 5.67 4.96
C ARG A 27 -25.41 6.40 6.01
N PHE A 28 -25.84 7.64 5.73
CA PHE A 28 -26.78 8.39 6.57
C PHE A 28 -28.16 8.46 5.88
N ALA A 29 -29.21 7.78 6.40
CA ALA A 29 -30.57 7.95 5.85
C ALA A 29 -31.10 9.31 6.19
N HIS A 30 -31.84 9.89 5.23
CA HIS A 30 -32.84 10.87 5.59
C HIS A 30 -34.00 10.22 6.36
N GLN A 31 -34.34 10.80 7.51
CA GLN A 31 -35.37 10.33 8.44
C GLN A 31 -36.53 11.34 8.44
N ALA A 32 -37.41 11.23 7.43
CA ALA A 32 -38.47 12.20 7.16
C ALA A 32 -39.58 12.19 8.23
N ASN A 33 -39.91 11.02 8.79
CA ASN A 33 -40.90 10.88 9.84
C ASN A 33 -40.23 10.92 11.23
N PRO A 34 -40.40 11.97 12.04
CA PRO A 34 -39.77 12.08 13.36
C PRO A 34 -40.40 11.18 14.43
N ASN A 35 -41.58 10.60 14.18
CA ASN A 35 -42.33 9.80 15.15
C ASN A 35 -42.04 8.29 15.06
N VAL A 36 -41.13 7.87 14.17
CA VAL A 36 -40.77 6.45 13.97
C VAL A 36 -39.28 6.27 14.16
N LEU A 37 -38.91 5.37 15.08
CA LEU A 37 -37.51 4.97 15.35
C LEU A 37 -37.36 3.45 15.17
N PRO A 38 -36.27 2.94 14.55
CA PRO A 38 -35.15 3.69 13.94
C PRO A 38 -35.47 4.24 12.52
N GLY A 39 -36.72 4.14 12.09
CA GLY A 39 -37.19 4.76 10.85
C GLY A 39 -36.63 4.12 9.58
N MET A 40 -36.33 4.94 8.58
CA MET A 40 -36.00 4.53 7.22
C MET A 40 -34.56 4.02 7.07
N THR A 41 -34.41 2.88 6.41
CA THR A 41 -33.10 2.28 6.09
C THR A 41 -32.91 2.13 4.59
N MET A 42 -31.69 1.77 4.15
CA MET A 42 -31.44 1.38 2.76
C MET A 42 -31.73 -0.12 2.61
N ASN A 43 -32.98 -0.50 2.85
CA ASN A 43 -33.38 -1.91 2.94
C ASN A 43 -32.43 -2.67 3.89
N ARG A 44 -31.89 -3.82 3.47
CA ARG A 44 -30.92 -4.65 4.22
C ARG A 44 -29.50 -4.07 4.35
N TRP A 45 -29.18 -2.96 3.67
CA TRP A 45 -27.81 -2.45 3.60
C TRP A 45 -27.52 -1.46 4.73
N GLY A 46 -26.52 -1.82 5.55
CA GLY A 46 -25.93 -0.96 6.57
C GLY A 46 -24.71 -0.18 6.06
N SER A 47 -24.00 0.56 6.91
CA SER A 47 -24.25 0.76 8.34
C SER A 47 -25.35 1.79 8.60
N HIS A 48 -26.13 1.60 9.66
CA HIS A 48 -27.15 2.58 10.08
C HIS A 48 -26.48 3.66 10.92
N ILE A 49 -25.96 4.70 10.26
CA ILE A 49 -25.27 5.84 10.90
C ILE A 49 -26.13 7.07 10.66
N ASP A 50 -27.17 7.23 11.47
CA ASP A 50 -28.08 8.37 11.38
C ASP A 50 -28.62 8.77 12.76
N ARG A 51 -29.31 9.92 12.80
CA ARG A 51 -29.76 10.56 14.04
C ARG A 51 -30.65 9.70 14.95
N THR A 52 -31.22 8.61 14.42
CA THR A 52 -32.14 7.74 15.16
C THR A 52 -31.42 6.64 15.93
N GLN A 53 -30.11 6.45 15.74
CA GLN A 53 -29.34 5.47 16.47
C GLN A 53 -29.31 5.81 17.96
N THR A 54 -29.45 4.78 18.80
CA THR A 54 -29.43 4.91 20.26
C THR A 54 -28.16 5.54 20.81
N TRP A 55 -27.05 5.43 20.07
CA TRP A 55 -25.76 5.99 20.46
C TRP A 55 -25.45 7.37 19.87
N TRP A 56 -26.30 7.89 18.98
CA TRP A 56 -26.01 9.12 18.23
C TRP A 56 -25.75 10.33 19.14
N LEU A 57 -26.63 10.54 20.12
CA LEU A 57 -26.56 11.67 21.06
C LEU A 57 -25.73 11.39 22.33
N ASN A 58 -25.22 10.18 22.53
CA ASN A 58 -24.35 9.86 23.67
C ASN A 58 -22.87 9.70 23.23
N ALA A 59 -22.55 8.62 22.54
CA ALA A 59 -21.19 8.21 22.17
C ALA A 59 -20.81 8.68 20.76
N GLY A 60 -21.79 9.08 19.94
CA GLY A 60 -21.57 9.50 18.55
C GLY A 60 -20.54 10.62 18.44
N ALA A 61 -20.71 11.71 19.21
CA ALA A 61 -19.78 12.84 19.19
C ALA A 61 -18.34 12.43 19.60
N ALA A 62 -18.19 11.57 20.61
CA ALA A 62 -16.89 11.07 21.04
C ALA A 62 -16.23 10.21 19.96
N TRP A 63 -17.01 9.33 19.31
CA TRP A 63 -16.52 8.49 18.22
C TRP A 63 -16.07 9.32 17.01
N PHE A 64 -16.88 10.29 16.56
CA PHE A 64 -16.48 11.17 15.45
C PHE A 64 -15.23 12.00 15.79
N LYS A 65 -15.08 12.45 17.04
CA LYS A 65 -13.86 13.13 17.50
C LYS A 65 -12.63 12.22 17.49
N TYR A 66 -12.80 10.94 17.82
CA TYR A 66 -11.72 9.96 17.70
C TYR A 66 -11.32 9.77 16.22
N LEU A 67 -12.29 9.63 15.33
CA LEU A 67 -12.04 9.46 13.89
C LEU A 67 -11.35 10.69 13.29
N SER A 68 -11.78 11.90 13.64
CA SER A 68 -11.17 13.13 13.12
C SER A 68 -9.73 13.33 13.60
N ARG A 69 -9.42 12.96 14.85
CA ARG A 69 -8.04 12.98 15.36
C ARG A 69 -7.15 11.97 14.64
N GLY A 70 -7.66 10.76 14.40
CA GLY A 70 -6.94 9.74 13.63
C GLY A 70 -6.65 10.20 12.20
N ALA A 71 -7.68 10.70 11.50
CA ALA A 71 -7.55 11.27 10.16
C ALA A 71 -6.51 12.41 10.11
N TYR A 72 -6.57 13.35 11.04
CA TYR A 72 -5.61 14.46 11.12
C TYR A 72 -4.16 13.98 11.20
N LEU A 73 -3.87 13.00 12.06
CA LEU A 73 -2.52 12.45 12.19
C LEU A 73 -2.09 11.67 10.95
N LEU A 74 -2.98 10.87 10.36
CA LEU A 74 -2.67 10.04 9.19
C LEU A 74 -2.59 10.81 7.87
N GLN A 75 -3.13 12.03 7.83
CA GLN A 75 -2.98 12.97 6.71
C GLN A 75 -1.75 13.88 6.87
N SER A 76 -1.08 13.83 8.03
CA SER A 76 0.10 14.64 8.30
C SER A 76 1.37 13.98 7.75
N GLY A 77 2.07 14.68 6.85
CA GLY A 77 3.35 14.24 6.30
C GLY A 77 3.24 13.33 5.08
N VAL A 78 4.24 12.47 4.89
CA VAL A 78 4.35 11.55 3.75
C VAL A 78 4.34 10.12 4.27
N PRO A 79 3.52 9.20 3.70
CA PRO A 79 3.47 7.81 4.14
C PRO A 79 4.82 7.10 3.92
N VAL A 80 5.13 6.17 4.81
CA VAL A 80 6.37 5.37 4.73
C VAL A 80 6.03 3.94 4.31
N SER A 81 6.64 3.52 3.21
CA SER A 81 6.49 2.17 2.65
C SER A 81 7.85 1.68 2.16
N ASP A 82 8.25 0.47 2.53
CA ASP A 82 9.60 -0.01 2.27
C ASP A 82 9.76 -0.56 0.85
N LEU A 83 8.72 -1.21 0.34
CA LEU A 83 8.77 -1.93 -0.93
C LEU A 83 7.79 -1.32 -1.91
N LEU A 84 8.21 -1.24 -3.16
CA LEU A 84 7.33 -0.91 -4.27
C LEU A 84 7.10 -2.16 -5.11
N VAL A 85 5.86 -2.61 -5.22
CA VAL A 85 5.50 -3.85 -5.91
C VAL A 85 4.93 -3.52 -7.29
N PHE A 86 5.68 -3.85 -8.34
CA PHE A 86 5.20 -3.76 -9.70
C PHE A 86 4.23 -4.90 -10.01
N VAL A 87 2.97 -4.54 -10.27
CA VAL A 87 1.86 -5.51 -10.46
C VAL A 87 1.89 -6.22 -11.82
N GLY A 88 2.75 -5.79 -12.75
CA GLY A 88 2.90 -6.36 -14.08
C GLY A 88 2.33 -5.48 -15.20
N ASP A 89 2.58 -5.89 -16.44
CA ASP A 89 2.12 -5.19 -17.66
C ASP A 89 0.75 -5.67 -18.17
N GLY A 90 0.10 -6.58 -17.44
CA GLY A 90 -1.14 -7.20 -17.82
C GLY A 90 -2.38 -6.32 -17.74
N SER A 91 -3.47 -6.83 -18.30
CA SER A 91 -4.80 -6.29 -18.07
C SER A 91 -5.80 -7.45 -18.05
N PRO A 92 -6.72 -7.50 -17.08
CA PRO A 92 -6.79 -6.63 -15.91
C PRO A 92 -5.68 -6.93 -14.90
N ASN A 93 -5.11 -5.89 -14.28
CA ASN A 93 -4.22 -6.04 -13.13
C ASN A 93 -4.97 -5.69 -11.84
N GLY A 94 -4.81 -6.51 -10.82
CA GLY A 94 -5.28 -6.24 -9.46
C GLY A 94 -4.17 -5.75 -8.55
N VAL A 95 -4.54 -5.29 -7.35
CA VAL A 95 -3.59 -5.07 -6.26
C VAL A 95 -3.10 -6.42 -5.75
N VAL A 96 -1.79 -6.55 -5.54
CA VAL A 96 -1.20 -7.75 -4.94
C VAL A 96 -1.47 -7.71 -3.45
N ARG A 97 -2.01 -8.80 -2.91
CA ARG A 97 -2.29 -8.89 -1.47
C ARG A 97 -1.10 -9.46 -0.71
N ARG A 98 -0.96 -9.06 0.55
CA ARG A 98 0.14 -9.52 1.42
C ARG A 98 0.23 -11.05 1.53
N ASN A 99 -0.90 -11.76 1.45
CA ASN A 99 -0.98 -13.22 1.53
C ASN A 99 -0.67 -13.93 0.21
N GLU A 100 -0.37 -13.20 -0.87
CA GLU A 100 0.03 -13.76 -2.17
C GLU A 100 1.57 -13.84 -2.30
N PHE A 101 2.32 -13.36 -1.31
CA PHE A 101 3.79 -13.40 -1.31
C PHE A 101 4.31 -14.69 -0.67
N GLU A 102 5.21 -15.36 -1.37
CA GLU A 102 5.96 -16.50 -0.86
C GLU A 102 7.48 -16.27 -0.98
N PRO A 103 8.23 -16.28 0.15
CA PRO A 103 7.78 -16.26 1.53
C PRO A 103 7.08 -14.95 1.93
N ASN A 104 6.23 -15.03 2.96
CA ASN A 104 5.48 -13.90 3.50
C ASN A 104 6.36 -12.67 3.76
N ILE A 105 5.88 -11.49 3.38
CA ILE A 105 6.54 -10.22 3.72
C ILE A 105 6.63 -10.10 5.25
N PRO A 106 7.83 -9.85 5.80
CA PRO A 106 8.07 -9.70 7.23
C PRO A 106 7.15 -8.69 7.90
N LYS A 107 6.78 -8.99 9.15
CA LYS A 107 5.99 -8.07 9.97
C LYS A 107 6.78 -6.77 10.16
N GLY A 108 6.10 -5.64 9.98
CA GLY A 108 6.72 -4.31 10.07
C GLY A 108 7.19 -3.73 8.74
N THR A 109 7.27 -4.54 7.67
CA THR A 109 7.58 -4.04 6.32
C THR A 109 6.30 -3.71 5.58
N ASN A 110 6.17 -2.46 5.11
CA ASN A 110 5.03 -2.03 4.32
C ASN A 110 5.34 -2.00 2.82
N PHE A 111 4.31 -2.09 1.99
CA PHE A 111 4.49 -2.05 0.53
C PHE A 111 3.31 -1.37 -0.16
N ASP A 112 3.61 -0.75 -1.30
CA ASP A 112 2.61 -0.18 -2.20
C ASP A 112 2.66 -0.90 -3.55
N CYS A 113 1.52 -0.94 -4.26
CA CYS A 113 1.45 -1.47 -5.61
C CYS A 113 1.64 -0.34 -6.64
N VAL A 114 2.39 -0.61 -7.71
CA VAL A 114 2.64 0.33 -8.80
C VAL A 114 2.32 -0.30 -10.15
N ASN A 115 1.70 0.48 -11.03
CA ASN A 115 1.44 0.10 -12.42
C ASN A 115 2.60 0.56 -13.34
N ALA A 116 2.54 0.19 -14.61
CA ALA A 116 3.60 0.51 -15.58
C ALA A 116 3.73 2.03 -15.83
N ASP A 117 2.60 2.76 -15.84
CA ASP A 117 2.59 4.20 -16.08
C ASP A 117 3.38 4.96 -15.01
N VAL A 118 3.10 4.71 -13.73
CA VAL A 118 3.79 5.37 -12.62
C VAL A 118 5.28 4.96 -12.60
N LEU A 119 5.59 3.69 -12.85
CA LEU A 119 6.97 3.18 -12.89
C LEU A 119 7.83 3.85 -13.98
N ILE A 120 7.25 4.04 -15.17
CA ILE A 120 7.94 4.60 -16.33
C ILE A 120 8.01 6.13 -16.25
N ASN A 121 6.90 6.78 -15.91
CA ASN A 121 6.74 8.22 -16.13
C ASN A 121 6.93 9.07 -14.86
N ARG A 122 6.75 8.52 -13.65
CA ARG A 122 6.71 9.33 -12.43
C ARG A 122 7.87 9.08 -11.48
N ILE A 123 8.29 7.83 -11.34
CA ILE A 123 9.30 7.44 -10.35
C ILE A 123 10.68 7.92 -10.77
N LYS A 124 11.44 8.44 -9.82
CA LYS A 124 12.86 8.77 -9.96
C LYS A 124 13.71 7.83 -9.10
N ALA A 125 14.98 7.68 -9.48
CA ALA A 125 15.97 6.97 -8.68
C ALA A 125 16.93 8.00 -8.07
N GLU A 126 16.98 8.06 -6.75
CA GLU A 126 17.81 9.00 -5.98
C GLU A 126 18.42 8.25 -4.78
N ASN A 127 19.73 8.34 -4.58
CA ASN A 127 20.43 7.74 -3.44
C ASN A 127 20.13 6.23 -3.22
N GLY A 128 19.95 5.46 -4.29
CA GLY A 128 19.61 4.03 -4.20
C GLY A 128 18.18 3.74 -3.74
N GLU A 129 17.27 4.71 -3.86
CA GLU A 129 15.84 4.61 -3.55
C GLU A 129 14.99 5.08 -4.73
N LEU A 130 13.76 4.57 -4.77
CA LEU A 130 12.73 5.00 -5.71
C LEU A 130 11.92 6.12 -5.06
N VAL A 131 11.82 7.27 -5.72
CA VAL A 131 11.20 8.46 -5.18
C VAL A 131 10.05 8.88 -6.09
N LEU A 132 8.86 9.02 -5.50
CA LEU A 132 7.71 9.62 -6.16
C LEU A 132 7.75 11.16 -6.02
N PRO A 133 7.16 11.91 -6.97
CA PRO A 133 7.09 13.37 -6.89
C PRO A 133 6.50 13.92 -5.58
N GLU A 134 5.60 13.16 -4.96
CA GLU A 134 4.95 13.47 -3.69
C GLU A 134 5.87 13.28 -2.47
N GLY A 135 7.05 12.71 -2.66
CA GLY A 135 8.06 12.53 -1.61
C GLY A 135 8.12 11.12 -1.01
N THR A 136 7.21 10.21 -1.38
CA THR A 136 7.27 8.81 -0.94
C THR A 136 8.52 8.13 -1.47
N ARG A 137 9.22 7.42 -0.60
CA ARG A 137 10.51 6.76 -0.90
C ARG A 137 10.39 5.27 -0.65
N TYR A 138 10.86 4.48 -1.61
CA TYR A 138 10.88 3.02 -1.52
C TYR A 138 12.30 2.49 -1.65
N LYS A 139 12.59 1.45 -0.87
CA LYS A 139 13.92 0.87 -0.76
C LYS A 139 14.21 -0.17 -1.83
N ALA A 140 13.19 -0.85 -2.34
CA ALA A 140 13.34 -1.87 -3.35
C ALA A 140 12.13 -1.92 -4.28
N LEU A 141 12.38 -2.30 -5.52
CA LEU A 141 11.35 -2.66 -6.49
C LEU A 141 11.17 -4.18 -6.48
N VAL A 142 9.96 -4.62 -6.17
CA VAL A 142 9.55 -6.02 -6.19
C VAL A 142 8.75 -6.29 -7.46
N LEU A 143 9.08 -7.34 -8.19
CA LEU A 143 8.36 -7.77 -9.38
C LEU A 143 7.45 -8.95 -8.98
N SER A 144 6.13 -8.74 -8.94
CA SER A 144 5.18 -9.80 -8.55
C SER A 144 4.78 -10.68 -9.74
N SER A 145 4.65 -10.09 -10.94
CA SER A 145 4.38 -10.81 -12.19
C SER A 145 5.38 -10.36 -13.24
N SER A 146 6.36 -11.22 -13.51
CA SER A 146 7.49 -10.87 -14.37
C SER A 146 7.60 -11.72 -15.63
N ASP A 147 6.84 -12.81 -15.81
CA ASP A 147 7.08 -13.76 -16.91
C ASP A 147 7.08 -13.12 -18.31
N GLN A 148 6.16 -12.17 -18.52
CA GLN A 148 6.08 -11.36 -19.73
C GLN A 148 6.04 -9.86 -19.38
N MET A 149 6.91 -9.08 -20.00
CA MET A 149 6.97 -7.62 -19.79
C MET A 149 7.01 -6.86 -21.12
N LYS A 150 6.45 -5.65 -21.13
CA LYS A 150 6.57 -4.73 -22.26
C LYS A 150 8.00 -4.23 -22.38
N PHE A 151 8.43 -3.98 -23.62
CA PHE A 151 9.77 -3.47 -23.91
C PHE A 151 10.08 -2.17 -23.14
N SER A 152 9.11 -1.24 -23.07
CA SER A 152 9.24 0.01 -22.31
C SER A 152 9.50 -0.21 -20.82
N THR A 153 8.84 -1.21 -20.23
CA THR A 153 9.00 -1.57 -18.82
C THR A 153 10.38 -2.14 -18.57
N VAL A 154 10.86 -3.05 -19.41
CA VAL A 154 12.20 -3.65 -19.27
C VAL A 154 13.29 -2.60 -19.45
N LYS A 155 13.13 -1.70 -20.43
CA LYS A 155 14.02 -0.56 -20.60
C LYS A 155 14.07 0.31 -19.35
N ARG A 156 12.91 0.58 -18.74
CA ARG A 156 12.85 1.33 -17.48
C ARG A 156 13.53 0.60 -16.33
N LEU A 157 13.31 -0.71 -16.19
CA LEU A 157 13.98 -1.54 -15.17
C LEU A 157 15.50 -1.51 -15.36
N HIS A 158 15.97 -1.55 -16.60
CA HIS A 158 17.39 -1.46 -16.94
C HIS A 158 18.00 -0.14 -16.47
N GLU A 159 17.34 0.99 -16.75
CA GLU A 159 17.76 2.32 -16.27
C GLU A 159 17.80 2.40 -14.73
N LEU A 160 16.80 1.84 -14.05
CA LEU A 160 16.75 1.81 -12.58
C LEU A 160 17.87 0.92 -12.00
N ALA A 161 18.11 -0.23 -12.61
CA ALA A 161 19.18 -1.15 -12.21
C ALA A 161 20.57 -0.51 -12.38
N GLN A 162 20.79 0.24 -13.47
CA GLN A 162 22.02 0.99 -13.70
C GLN A 162 22.27 2.06 -12.63
N LYS A 163 21.20 2.63 -12.06
CA LYS A 163 21.26 3.60 -10.96
C LYS A 163 21.40 2.94 -9.58
N GLY A 164 21.59 1.63 -9.51
CA GLY A 164 21.82 0.90 -8.27
C GLY A 164 20.54 0.65 -7.44
N ILE A 165 19.36 0.75 -8.05
CA ILE A 165 18.12 0.36 -7.37
C ILE A 165 18.13 -1.15 -7.11
N LEU A 166 17.71 -1.54 -5.91
CA LEU A 166 17.49 -2.92 -5.54
C LEU A 166 16.23 -3.46 -6.23
N ILE A 167 16.41 -4.45 -7.11
CA ILE A 167 15.31 -5.13 -7.81
C ILE A 167 15.19 -6.56 -7.27
N ILE A 168 13.98 -6.97 -6.92
CA ILE A 168 13.68 -8.28 -6.34
C ILE A 168 12.64 -8.96 -7.23
N GLY A 169 12.99 -10.10 -7.81
CA GLY A 169 12.06 -10.89 -8.61
C GLY A 169 12.74 -11.70 -9.70
N GLN A 170 11.93 -12.55 -10.34
CA GLN A 170 12.40 -13.40 -11.42
C GLN A 170 12.57 -12.60 -12.72
N LYS A 171 13.45 -13.09 -13.60
CA LYS A 171 13.64 -12.48 -14.91
C LYS A 171 12.44 -12.73 -15.82
N PRO A 172 12.03 -11.75 -16.65
CA PRO A 172 11.07 -11.98 -17.71
C PRO A 172 11.65 -12.94 -18.73
N GLN A 173 10.81 -13.82 -19.25
CA GLN A 173 11.19 -14.79 -20.29
C GLN A 173 10.93 -14.21 -21.68
N GLU A 174 9.84 -13.45 -21.82
CA GLU A 174 9.36 -13.00 -23.13
C GLU A 174 8.89 -11.54 -23.10
N LEU A 175 8.93 -10.90 -24.27
CA LEU A 175 8.30 -9.62 -24.49
C LEU A 175 6.79 -9.78 -24.59
N ARG A 176 6.06 -8.91 -23.92
CA ARG A 176 4.61 -8.83 -24.00
C ARG A 176 4.21 -7.96 -25.19
N GLY A 177 3.33 -8.49 -26.03
CA GLY A 177 2.76 -7.79 -27.19
C GLY A 177 2.85 -8.62 -28.46
N TYR A 178 2.58 -7.98 -29.60
CA TYR A 178 2.74 -8.57 -30.92
C TYR A 178 3.75 -7.76 -31.73
N GLN A 179 4.25 -8.36 -32.80
CA GLN A 179 5.10 -7.69 -33.81
C GLN A 179 6.45 -7.17 -33.28
N HIS A 180 7.10 -7.92 -32.38
CA HIS A 180 8.46 -7.60 -31.96
C HIS A 180 9.45 -7.85 -33.09
N THR A 181 10.30 -6.87 -33.39
CA THR A 181 11.37 -7.05 -34.36
C THR A 181 12.48 -7.94 -33.78
N PRO A 182 13.26 -8.66 -34.61
CA PRO A 182 14.41 -9.41 -34.14
C PRO A 182 15.40 -8.55 -33.34
N GLN A 183 15.55 -7.26 -33.71
CA GLN A 183 16.39 -6.31 -32.98
C GLN A 183 15.83 -6.03 -31.58
N GLN A 184 14.52 -5.79 -31.44
CA GLN A 184 13.89 -5.58 -30.13
C GLN A 184 14.03 -6.80 -29.21
N GLN A 185 13.89 -8.01 -29.77
CA GLN A 185 14.08 -9.24 -29.00
C GLN A 185 15.53 -9.39 -28.52
N ALA A 186 16.51 -9.10 -29.38
CA ALA A 186 17.93 -9.12 -29.01
C ALA A 186 18.26 -8.08 -27.92
N GLU A 187 17.72 -6.86 -28.04
CA GLU A 187 17.91 -5.79 -27.06
C GLU A 187 17.25 -6.14 -25.72
N PHE A 188 16.05 -6.72 -25.74
CA PHE A 188 15.37 -7.25 -24.55
C PHE A 188 16.24 -8.27 -23.83
N GLN A 189 16.72 -9.30 -24.52
CA GLN A 189 17.56 -10.34 -23.91
C GLN A 189 18.83 -9.75 -23.29
N LYS A 190 19.45 -8.77 -23.98
CA LYS A 190 20.63 -8.05 -23.46
C LYS A 190 20.32 -7.27 -22.19
N MET A 191 19.23 -6.50 -22.16
CA MET A 191 18.82 -5.73 -20.97
C MET A 191 18.49 -6.63 -19.79
N VAL A 192 17.76 -7.72 -20.02
CA VAL A 192 17.45 -8.74 -19.01
C VAL A 192 18.73 -9.38 -18.48
N GLN A 193 19.66 -9.76 -19.35
CA GLN A 193 20.93 -10.31 -18.89
C GLN A 193 21.71 -9.32 -18.02
N ASP A 194 21.78 -8.04 -18.41
CA ASP A 194 22.48 -7.02 -17.64
C ASP A 194 21.82 -6.81 -16.27
N ILE A 195 20.50 -6.59 -16.20
CA ILE A 195 19.77 -6.39 -14.94
C ILE A 195 20.04 -7.55 -13.95
N TRP A 196 19.87 -8.80 -14.39
CA TRP A 196 19.99 -9.98 -13.54
C TRP A 196 21.44 -10.48 -13.33
N SER A 197 22.43 -9.80 -13.92
CA SER A 197 23.86 -9.98 -13.63
C SER A 197 24.34 -9.08 -12.49
N LYS A 198 23.60 -8.02 -12.15
CA LYS A 198 23.99 -7.05 -11.13
C LYS A 198 23.83 -7.61 -9.71
N PRO A 199 24.73 -7.24 -8.77
CA PRO A 199 24.61 -7.62 -7.37
C PRO A 199 23.39 -6.98 -6.67
N THR A 200 22.85 -5.91 -7.23
CA THR A 200 21.63 -5.24 -6.75
C THR A 200 20.33 -5.91 -7.22
N THR A 201 20.41 -7.07 -7.87
CA THR A 201 19.24 -7.80 -8.34
C THR A 201 19.15 -9.17 -7.68
N ILE A 202 18.09 -9.40 -6.91
CA ILE A 202 17.87 -10.64 -6.15
C ILE A 202 16.77 -11.45 -6.85
N LYS A 203 17.11 -12.68 -7.23
CA LYS A 203 16.22 -13.59 -7.97
C LYS A 203 15.18 -14.28 -7.10
N HIS A 204 15.55 -14.57 -5.85
CA HIS A 204 14.73 -15.33 -4.92
C HIS A 204 14.31 -14.43 -3.76
N PHE A 205 13.05 -14.55 -3.36
CA PHE A 205 12.53 -13.85 -2.19
C PHE A 205 13.12 -14.44 -0.91
N ASN A 206 14.35 -14.04 -0.55
CA ASN A 206 14.99 -14.36 0.72
C ASN A 206 15.10 -13.09 1.56
N TRP A 207 14.13 -12.85 2.43
CA TRP A 207 14.07 -11.63 3.23
C TRP A 207 15.31 -11.39 4.10
N THR A 208 15.97 -12.46 4.57
CA THR A 208 17.19 -12.35 5.36
C THR A 208 18.34 -11.75 4.55
N GLU A 209 18.46 -12.12 3.28
CA GLU A 209 19.47 -11.60 2.36
C GLU A 209 19.11 -10.20 1.86
N ILE A 210 17.85 -10.00 1.47
CA ILE A 210 17.30 -8.71 1.03
C ILE A 210 17.55 -7.63 2.08
N PHE A 211 17.27 -7.93 3.34
CA PHE A 211 17.55 -6.96 4.39
C PHE A 211 19.05 -6.80 4.62
N LYS A 212 19.89 -7.84 4.60
CA LYS A 212 21.34 -7.66 4.78
C LYS A 212 21.98 -6.70 3.77
N ILE A 213 21.51 -6.71 2.52
CA ILE A 213 21.99 -5.81 1.46
C ILE A 213 21.65 -4.33 1.75
N LYS A 214 20.65 -4.06 2.59
CA LYS A 214 20.21 -2.71 2.99
C LYS A 214 20.25 -2.40 4.49
N ILE A 215 20.64 -3.34 5.37
CA ILE A 215 20.74 -3.13 6.83
C ILE A 215 22.04 -2.36 7.12
N SER A 216 22.04 -1.08 6.77
CA SER A 216 22.29 -0.02 7.76
C SER A 216 20.97 0.62 8.20
N MET A 217 19.84 -0.03 7.95
CA MET A 217 18.58 0.35 8.56
C MET A 217 18.65 0.16 10.08
N PRO A 218 18.34 1.19 10.89
CA PRO A 218 18.14 0.99 12.31
C PRO A 218 16.94 0.06 12.45
N ILE A 219 17.18 -1.16 12.90
CA ILE A 219 16.18 -1.88 13.66
C ILE A 219 15.91 -0.94 14.82
N VAL A 220 14.87 -0.12 14.74
CA VAL A 220 14.35 0.54 15.94
C VAL A 220 13.79 -0.63 16.74
N PRO A 221 14.45 -1.09 17.81
CA PRO A 221 13.79 -2.03 18.69
C PRO A 221 12.48 -1.36 19.09
N LEU A 222 11.39 -2.11 19.13
CA LEU A 222 10.12 -1.70 19.73
C LEU A 222 10.33 -1.44 21.23
N LYS A 223 11.13 -0.42 21.58
CA LYS A 223 11.09 0.25 22.87
C LYS A 223 9.90 1.17 22.81
N THR A 224 8.76 0.58 23.14
CA THR A 224 7.72 1.21 23.94
C THR A 224 7.47 2.67 23.56
N LEU A 225 6.65 2.91 22.53
CA LEU A 225 5.85 4.13 22.49
C LEU A 225 4.99 4.11 23.75
N ARG A 226 5.49 4.71 24.83
CA ARG A 226 4.64 5.16 25.94
C ARG A 226 3.77 6.25 25.34
N ILE A 227 2.59 5.86 24.89
CA ILE A 227 1.47 6.77 24.76
C ILE A 227 1.35 7.42 26.14
N LEU A 228 1.69 8.70 26.24
CA LEU A 228 1.39 9.53 27.40
C LEU A 228 -0.14 9.61 27.47
N ILE A 229 -0.74 8.65 28.18
CA ILE A 229 -2.07 8.82 28.74
C ILE A 229 -1.90 9.88 29.82
N LEU A 230 -2.19 11.13 29.47
CA LEU A 230 -2.37 12.18 30.48
C LEU A 230 -3.48 11.71 31.42
N PRO A 231 -3.25 11.71 32.76
CA PRO A 231 -4.30 11.35 33.69
C PRO A 231 -5.44 12.36 33.55
N ILE A 232 -6.66 11.84 33.38
CA ILE A 232 -7.87 12.62 33.56
C ILE A 232 -7.95 12.90 35.06
N GLU A 233 -7.47 14.06 35.49
CA GLU A 233 -7.79 14.57 36.81
C GLU A 233 -9.27 14.94 36.84
N ASN A 234 -10.01 14.28 37.74
CA ASN A 234 -11.37 14.66 38.11
C ASN A 234 -11.40 16.12 38.57
N ARG A 235 -12.21 16.93 37.88
CA ARG A 235 -12.93 18.07 38.45
C ARG A 235 -14.33 18.12 37.85
#